data_AF-A0A2S7XNE0-F1
#
_entry.id   AF-A0A2S7XNE0-F1
#
_cell.length_a   1.000
_cell.length_b   1.000
_cell.length_c   1.000
_cell.angle_alpha   90.00
_cell.angle_beta   90.00
_cell.angle_gamma   90.00
#
_symmetry.space_group_name_H-M   'P 1'
#
loop_
_entity.id
_entity.type
_entity.pdbx_description
1 polymer ?
#
loop_
_entity_poly.entity_id
_entity_poly.type
_entity_poly.pdbx_seq_one_letter_code
_entity_poly.pdbx_strand_id
1 'polypeptide(L)'
;MRIIKQTTQFKRDLKREAKGLHRLALQEDFIALIKILAEDESLAPKYRDHALNGHWEEYRDCHVKPDDNTLQLVRLGSHSMLGL
;
A
#
# COMPACT_ATOMS: atom_id res chain seq x y z
N MET A 1 -11.72 4.25 11.98
CA MET A 1 -11.77 3.88 10.55
C MET A 1 -11.42 5.10 9.69
N ARG A 2 -10.23 5.12 9.12
CA ARG A 2 -9.71 6.21 8.27
C ARG A 2 -10.39 6.22 6.90
N ILE A 3 -10.46 7.39 6.26
CA ILE A 3 -10.99 7.53 4.90
C ILE A 3 -9.93 7.04 3.90
N ILE A 4 -10.26 6.01 3.11
CA ILE A 4 -9.35 5.46 2.10
C ILE A 4 -9.41 6.32 0.84
N LYS A 5 -8.27 6.88 0.42
CA LYS A 5 -8.11 7.62 -0.84
C LYS A 5 -7.15 6.88 -1.77
N GLN A 6 -7.53 6.75 -3.03
CA GLN A 6 -6.71 6.10 -4.06
C GLN A 6 -6.28 7.12 -5.11
N THR A 7 -4.97 7.23 -5.35
CA THR A 7 -4.45 8.05 -6.44
C THR A 7 -4.74 7.43 -7.80
N THR A 8 -4.66 8.22 -8.86
CA THR A 8 -4.78 7.73 -10.25
C THR A 8 -3.66 6.76 -10.61
N GLN A 9 -2.45 6.98 -10.10
CA GLN A 9 -1.31 6.09 -10.28
C GLN A 9 -1.55 4.75 -9.59
N PHE A 10 -1.99 4.76 -8.33
CA PHE A 10 -2.37 3.54 -7.60
C PHE A 10 -3.43 2.72 -8.35
N LYS A 11 -4.46 3.36 -8.90
CA LYS A 11 -5.49 2.65 -9.68
C LYS A 11 -4.94 1.98 -10.94
N ARG A 12 -3.95 2.59 -11.59
CA ARG A 12 -3.27 2.00 -12.77
C ARG A 12 -2.42 0.80 -12.35
N ASP A 13 -1.66 0.96 -11.28
CA ASP A 13 -0.84 -0.09 -10.70
C ASP A 13 -1.70 -1.29 -10.25
N LEU A 14 -2.79 -1.04 -9.53
CA LEU A 14 -3.76 -2.08 -9.13
C LEU A 14 -4.32 -2.86 -10.32
N LYS A 15 -4.69 -2.17 -11.40
CA LYS A 15 -5.17 -2.85 -12.62
C LYS A 15 -4.09 -3.69 -13.29
N ARG A 16 -2.81 -3.30 -13.19
CA ARG A 16 -1.68 -4.06 -13.73
C ARG A 16 -1.42 -5.30 -12.88
N GLU A 17 -1.29 -5.16 -11.56
CA GLU A 17 -1.03 -6.27 -10.65
C GLU A 17 -2.20 -7.27 -10.60
N ALA A 18 -3.45 -6.79 -10.67
CA ALA A 18 -4.63 -7.66 -10.74
C ALA A 18 -4.69 -8.51 -12.01
N LYS A 19 -3.98 -8.11 -13.07
CA LYS A 19 -3.83 -8.89 -14.32
C LYS A 19 -2.54 -9.72 -14.34
N GLY A 20 -1.67 -9.55 -13.35
CA GLY A 20 -0.36 -10.20 -13.27
C GLY A 20 -0.39 -11.53 -12.52
N LEU A 21 0.81 -12.09 -12.34
CA LEU A 21 1.05 -13.36 -11.65
C LEU A 21 0.66 -13.31 -10.16
N HIS A 22 0.68 -12.13 -9.55
CA HIS A 22 0.45 -11.93 -8.11
C HIS A 22 -1.01 -11.60 -7.74
N ARG A 23 -1.97 -11.78 -8.67
CA ARG A 23 -3.39 -11.42 -8.47
C ARG A 23 -4.03 -12.05 -7.22
N LEU A 24 -3.65 -13.28 -6.87
CA LEU A 24 -4.23 -14.00 -5.74
C LEU A 24 -3.76 -13.42 -4.42
N ALA A 25 -2.45 -13.22 -4.27
CA ALA A 25 -1.86 -12.51 -3.12
C ALA A 25 -2.42 -11.08 -2.99
N LEU A 26 -2.65 -10.40 -4.12
CA LEU A 26 -3.24 -9.06 -4.14
C LEU A 26 -4.71 -9.04 -3.69
N GLN A 27 -5.50 -10.09 -3.92
CA GLN A 27 -6.90 -10.08 -3.50
C GLN A 27 -7.06 -10.36 -2.01
N GLU A 28 -6.29 -11.29 -1.46
CA GLU A 28 -6.48 -11.72 -0.06
C GLU A 28 -5.62 -10.90 0.90
N ASP A 29 -4.30 -10.83 0.68
CA ASP A 29 -3.39 -10.19 1.64
C ASP A 29 -3.53 -8.68 1.65
N PHE A 30 -3.68 -8.06 0.47
CA PHE A 30 -3.69 -6.60 0.35
C PHE A 30 -5.03 -5.98 0.82
N ILE A 31 -6.17 -6.66 0.63
CA ILE A 31 -7.45 -6.18 1.16
C ILE A 31 -7.46 -6.26 2.69
N ALA A 32 -6.95 -7.36 3.26
CA ALA A 32 -6.81 -7.50 4.71
C ALA A 32 -5.88 -6.42 5.28
N LEU A 33 -4.76 -6.16 4.61
CA LEU A 33 -3.81 -5.11 4.96
C LEU A 33 -4.45 -3.72 5.01
N ILE A 34 -5.20 -3.34 3.96
CA ILE A 34 -5.89 -2.03 3.92
C ILE A 34 -6.88 -1.90 5.07
N LYS A 35 -7.59 -2.98 5.45
CA LYS A 35 -8.53 -2.95 6.57
C LYS A 35 -7.81 -2.68 7.89
N ILE A 36 -6.77 -3.46 8.19
CA ILE A 36 -5.92 -3.28 9.39
C ILE A 36 -5.41 -1.83 9.46
N LEU A 37 -4.89 -1.33 8.34
CA LEU A 37 -4.40 0.04 8.22
C LEU A 37 -5.48 1.11 8.39
N ALA A 38 -6.69 0.87 7.89
CA ALA A 38 -7.81 1.78 8.04
C ALA A 38 -8.39 1.76 9.46
N GLU A 39 -8.20 0.66 10.19
CA GLU A 39 -8.65 0.47 11.57
C GLU A 39 -7.63 0.92 12.61
N ASP A 40 -6.50 1.50 12.19
CA ASP A 40 -5.40 1.91 13.08
C ASP A 40 -4.77 0.72 13.84
N GLU A 41 -4.96 -0.50 13.32
CA GLU A 41 -4.39 -1.70 13.92
C GLU A 41 -2.91 -1.85 13.58
N SER A 42 -2.18 -2.44 14.53
CA SER A 42 -0.77 -2.73 14.36
C SER A 42 -0.56 -3.80 13.30
N LEU A 43 0.29 -3.50 12.33
CA LEU A 43 0.69 -4.45 11.30
C LEU A 43 1.49 -5.60 11.90
N ALA A 44 1.14 -6.82 11.52
CA ALA A 44 1.93 -7.99 11.88
C ALA A 44 3.36 -7.87 11.27
N PRO A 45 4.41 -8.34 11.96
CA PRO A 45 5.81 -8.21 11.52
C PRO A 45 6.09 -8.78 10.12
N LYS A 46 5.26 -9.72 9.67
CA LYS A 46 5.33 -10.34 8.33
C LYS A 46 5.18 -9.33 7.18
N TYR A 47 4.53 -8.19 7.42
CA TYR A 47 4.30 -7.16 6.39
C TYR A 47 5.49 -6.22 6.20
N ARG A 48 6.55 -6.35 7.02
CA ARG A 48 7.80 -5.55 6.93
C ARG A 48 7.56 -4.07 6.70
N ASP A 49 6.58 -3.52 7.41
CA ASP A 49 6.26 -2.09 7.32
C ASP A 49 7.45 -1.27 7.79
N HIS A 50 8.02 -0.50 6.87
CA HIS A 50 9.12 0.42 7.15
C HIS A 50 8.90 1.72 6.37
N ALA A 51 9.43 2.82 6.92
CA ALA A 51 9.50 4.07 6.18
C ALA A 51 10.41 3.88 4.97
N LEU A 52 9.98 4.35 3.82
CA LEU A 52 10.81 4.40 2.62
C LEU A 52 11.83 5.54 2.77
N ASN A 53 12.93 5.48 2.01
CA ASN A 53 13.99 6.49 2.06
C ASN A 53 13.91 7.46 0.86
N GLY A 54 14.55 8.63 0.98
CA GLY A 54 14.66 9.63 -0.10
C GLY A 54 13.36 10.40 -0.37
N HIS A 55 12.95 10.53 -1.64
CA HIS A 55 11.71 11.25 -2.01
C HIS A 55 10.42 10.59 -1.48
N TRP A 56 10.56 9.42 -0.85
CA TRP A 56 9.49 8.63 -0.28
C TRP A 56 9.54 8.57 1.26
N GLU A 57 10.32 9.43 1.93
CA GLU A 57 10.44 9.48 3.41
C GLU A 57 9.10 9.63 4.15
N GLU A 58 8.10 10.25 3.51
CA GLU A 58 6.74 10.38 4.05
C GLU A 58 5.83 9.18 3.74
N TYR A 59 6.36 8.10 3.15
CA TYR A 59 5.62 6.94 2.70
C TYR A 59 6.15 5.68 3.36
N ARG A 60 5.25 4.74 3.63
CA ARG A 60 5.62 3.40 4.07
C ARG A 60 5.68 2.45 2.90
N ASP A 61 6.46 1.38 3.03
CA ASP A 61 6.65 0.36 2.01
C ASP A 61 5.33 -0.30 1.57
N CYS A 62 4.39 -0.39 2.53
CA CYS A 62 2.98 -0.38 2.23
C CYS A 62 2.59 1.03 1.79
N HIS A 63 2.78 1.41 0.51
CA HIS A 63 2.61 2.75 -0.11
C HIS A 63 1.44 3.62 0.37
N VAL A 64 1.55 4.06 1.61
CA VAL A 64 0.54 4.70 2.42
C VAL A 64 1.18 5.97 2.93
N LYS A 65 0.57 7.10 2.61
CA LYS A 65 0.87 8.35 3.30
C LYS A 65 0.06 8.37 4.61
N PRO A 66 0.71 8.53 5.78
CA PRO A 66 0.00 8.72 7.03
C PRO A 66 -0.49 10.17 7.11
N ASP A 67 -1.79 10.38 6.90
CA ASP A 67 -2.51 11.59 7.34
C ASP A 67 -3.46 11.19 8.48
N ASP A 68 -3.73 12.10 9.43
CA ASP A 68 -4.45 11.82 10.69
C ASP A 68 -5.84 11.18 10.49
N ASN A 69 -6.53 11.50 9.39
CA ASN A 69 -7.87 10.98 9.10
C ASN A 69 -7.98 10.21 7.78
N THR A 70 -6.91 10.14 6.98
CA THR A 70 -6.95 9.58 5.63
C THR A 70 -5.83 8.58 5.37
N LEU A 71 -6.20 7.42 4.84
CA LEU A 71 -5.28 6.41 4.34
C LEU A 71 -5.12 6.61 2.82
N GLN A 72 -4.02 7.23 2.39
CA GLN A 72 -3.81 7.51 0.97
C GLN A 72 -2.93 6.42 0.32
N LEU A 73 -3.51 5.68 -0.62
CA LEU A 73 -2.83 4.65 -1.41
C LEU A 73 -2.20 5.27 -2.67
N VAL A 74 -0.87 5.24 -2.75
CA VAL A 74 -0.12 6.05 -3.74
C VAL A 74 0.48 5.23 -4.88
N ARG A 75 1.11 4.09 -4.57
CA ARG A 75 1.71 3.18 -5.56
C ARG A 75 1.44 1.72 -5.19
N LEU A 76 1.59 0.83 -6.15
CA LEU A 76 1.53 -0.60 -5.92
C LEU A 76 2.43 -1.31 -6.94
N GLY A 77 3.23 -2.25 -6.48
CA GLY A 77 4.21 -2.96 -7.30
C GLY A 77 5.35 -3.50 -6.45
N SER A 78 6.22 -4.30 -7.06
CA SER A 78 7.44 -4.78 -6.40
C SER A 78 8.46 -3.65 -6.24
N HIS A 79 9.36 -3.78 -5.27
CA HIS A 79 10.52 -2.89 -5.07
C HIS A 79 11.26 -2.59 -6.38
N SER A 80 11.53 -3.62 -7.18
CA SER A 80 12.19 -3.50 -8.49
C SER A 80 11.40 -2.68 -9.52
N MET A 81 10.06 -2.66 -9.45
CA MET A 81 9.21 -1.86 -10.35
C MET A 81 9.04 -0.42 -9.87
N LEU A 82 9.23 -0.18 -8.57
CA LEU A 82 9.04 1.12 -7.96
C LEU A 82 10.36 1.89 -7.82
N GLY A 83 11.49 1.22 -8.08
CA GLY A 83 12.83 1.82 -7.96
C GLY A 83 13.19 2.14 -6.52
N LEU A 84 12.60 1.38 -5.58
CA LEU A 84 12.77 1.48 -4.13
C LEU A 84 13.68 0.36 -3.63
#